data_AF-A0A0C1IUG7-F1
#
_entry.id   AF-A0A0C1IUG7-F1
#
_cell.length_a   1.000
_cell.length_b   1.000
_cell.length_c   1.000
_cell.angle_alpha   90.00
_cell.angle_beta   90.00
_cell.angle_gamma   90.00
#
_symmetry.space_group_name_H-M   'P 1'
#
loop_
_entity.id
_entity.type
_entity.pdbx_description
1 polymer ?
#
loop_
_entity_poly.entity_id
_entity_poly.type
_entity_poly.pdbx_seq_one_letter_code
_entity_poly.pdbx_strand_id
1 'polypeptide(L)' 'MLAIQIDCACGHYNTITDERIITRFQRAEKMTYRCNGCGKTDRTEARLAWQAVVNALADSKEDG' A
#
# COMPACT_ATOMS: atom_id res chain seq x y z
N MET A 1 9.77 7.13 -3.41
CA MET A 1 9.46 7.18 -1.95
C MET A 1 9.25 5.75 -1.49
N LEU A 2 9.84 5.32 -0.37
CA LEU A 2 9.61 3.96 0.12
C LEU A 2 8.18 3.85 0.66
N ALA A 3 7.50 2.73 0.38
CA ALA A 3 6.15 2.48 0.86
C ALA A 3 5.98 1.00 1.23
N ILE A 4 5.00 0.72 2.08
CA ILE A 4 4.51 -0.64 2.29
C ILE A 4 3.27 -0.83 1.43
N GLN A 5 3.29 -1.82 0.55
CA GLN A 5 2.08 -2.26 -0.16
C GLN A 5 1.49 -3.48 0.54
N ILE A 6 0.16 -3.48 0.66
CA ILE A 6 -0.60 -4.53 1.32
C ILE A 6 -1.74 -4.95 0.42
N ASP A 7 -1.64 -6.15 -0.13
CA ASP A 7 -2.68 -6.73 -0.97
C ASP A 7 -3.74 -7.42 -0.10
N CYS A 8 -5.01 -7.15 -0.39
CA CYS A 8 -6.14 -7.82 0.23
C CYS A 8 -6.72 -8.87 -0.73
N ALA A 9 -7.23 -9.98 -0.18
CA ALA A 9 -7.90 -11.02 -0.96
C ALA A 9 -9.16 -10.52 -1.71
N CYS A 10 -9.69 -9.34 -1.38
CA CYS A 10 -10.76 -8.71 -2.15
C CYS A 10 -10.28 -8.06 -3.47
N GLY A 11 -8.98 -8.08 -3.75
CA GLY A 11 -8.38 -7.46 -4.93
C GLY A 11 -8.01 -5.97 -4.74
N HIS A 12 -8.31 -5.38 -3.58
CA HIS A 12 -7.86 -4.03 -3.24
C HIS A 12 -6.48 -4.08 -2.57
N TYR A 13 -5.64 -3.08 -2.84
CA TYR A 13 -4.38 -2.90 -2.14
C TYR A 13 -4.35 -1.56 -1.43
N ASN A 14 -3.67 -1.51 -0.28
CA ASN A 14 -3.37 -0.28 0.41
C ASN A 14 -1.88 0.02 0.36
N THR A 15 -1.56 1.30 0.39
CA THR A 15 -0.19 1.80 0.40
C THR A 15 0.02 2.64 1.65
N ILE A 16 1.09 2.37 2.39
CA ILE A 16 1.49 3.15 3.56
C ILE A 16 2.83 3.81 3.26
N THR A 17 2.85 5.14 3.32
CA THR A 17 4.05 5.97 3.09
C THR A 17 4.63 6.57 4.37
N ASP A 18 4.05 6.25 5.54
CA ASP A 18 4.55 6.71 6.84
C ASP A 18 5.91 6.07 7.16
N GLU A 19 6.95 6.90 7.24
CA GLU A 19 8.34 6.48 7.45
C GLU A 19 8.55 5.76 8.80
N ARG A 20 7.79 6.11 9.85
CA ARG A 20 7.88 5.44 11.16
C ARG A 20 7.33 4.02 11.06
N ILE A 21 6.23 3.83 10.35
CA ILE A 21 5.63 2.51 10.11
C ILE A 21 6.56 1.67 9.22
N ILE A 22 7.10 2.25 8.15
CA ILE A 22 8.07 1.61 7.25
C ILE A 22 9.29 1.11 8.02
N THR A 23 9.86 1.94 8.89
CA THR A 23 11.03 1.59 9.71
C THR A 23 10.72 0.47 10.71
N ARG A 24 9.51 0.43 11.29
CA ARG A 24 9.08 -0.69 12.16
C ARG A 24 8.87 -1.97 11.37
N PHE A 25 8.29 -1.88 10.18
CA PHE A 25 8.08 -3.04 9.32
C PHE A 25 9.41 -3.67 8.88
N GLN A 26 10.44 -2.86 8.58
CA GLN A 26 11.80 -3.34 8.30
C GLN A 26 12.40 -4.20 9.43
N ARG A 27 11.91 -4.07 10.67
CA ARG A 27 12.32 -4.90 11.82
C ARG A 27 11.53 -6.21 11.93
N ALA A 28 10.81 -6.62 10.88
CA ALA A 28 10.00 -7.84 10.77
C ALA A 28 8.81 -7.92 11.75
N GLU A 29 8.26 -6.79 12.17
CA GLU A 29 7.05 -6.76 12.99
C GLU A 29 5.82 -7.13 12.14
N LYS A 30 5.01 -8.12 12.58
CA LYS A 30 3.76 -8.51 11.91
C LYS A 30 2.78 -7.34 11.95
N MET A 31 2.39 -6.84 10.78
CA MET A 31 1.47 -5.72 10.70
C MET A 31 0.03 -6.20 10.60
N THR A 32 -0.83 -5.68 11.48
CA THR A 32 -2.28 -5.81 11.33
C THR A 32 -2.78 -4.64 10.50
N TYR A 33 -3.55 -4.94 9.46
CA TYR A 33 -4.01 -3.97 8.50
C TYR A 33 -5.53 -4.09 8.32
N ARG A 34 -6.21 -2.94 8.19
CA ARG A 34 -7.62 -2.88 7.83
C ARG A 34 -7.79 -2.41 6.39
N CYS A 35 -8.44 -3.22 5.56
CA CYS A 35 -8.68 -2.90 4.17
C CYS A 35 -9.68 -1.76 3.98
N ASN A 36 -9.31 -0.75 3.20
CA ASN A 36 -10.21 0.36 2.85
C ASN A 36 -11.32 -0.07 1.89
N GLY A 37 -11.08 -1.10 1.06
CA GLY A 37 -12.07 -1.62 0.12
C GLY A 37 -13.15 -2.48 0.79
N CYS A 38 -12.76 -3.52 1.53
CA CYS A 38 -13.72 -4.47 2.14
C CYS A 38 -13.93 -4.29 3.65
N GLY A 39 -13.16 -3.41 4.30
CA GLY A 39 -13.27 -3.15 5.74
C GLY A 39 -12.70 -4.23 6.66
N LYS A 40 -12.26 -5.38 6.11
CA LYS A 40 -11.70 -6.49 6.89
C LYS A 40 -10.35 -6.14 7.49
N THR A 41 -10.14 -6.60 8.72
CA THR A 41 -8.86 -6.49 9.42
C THR A 41 -8.17 -7.85 9.37
N ASP A 42 -6.95 -7.88 8.86
CA ASP A 42 -6.17 -9.11 8.74
C ASP A 42 -4.68 -8.89 9.09
N ARG A 43 -4.00 -9.97 9.44
CA ARG A 43 -2.54 -10.03 9.55
C ARG A 43 -2.00 -10.58 8.25
N THR A 44 -1.33 -9.75 7.47
CA THR A 44 -0.85 -10.13 6.15
C THR A 44 0.64 -9.84 6.00
N GLU A 45 1.27 -10.55 5.07
CA GLU A 45 2.65 -10.31 4.67
C GLU A 45 2.69 -9.03 3.83
N ALA A 46 3.03 -7.92 4.48
CA ALA A 46 3.30 -6.67 3.79
C ALA A 46 4.61 -6.79 3.00
N ARG A 47 4.75 -6.02 1.91
CA ARG A 47 6.01 -5.94 1.16
C ARG A 47 6.46 -4.50 1.07
N LEU A 48 7.77 -4.29 1.20
CA LEU A 48 8.38 -3.01 0.87
C LEU A 48 8.35 -2.84 -0.64
N ALA A 49 7.68 -1.79 -1.08
CA ALA A 49 7.62 -1.37 -2.46
C ALA A 49 8.29 -0.01 -2.57
N TRP A 50 9.11 0.19 -3.61
CA TRP A 50 9.47 1.54 -3.98
C TRP A 50 8.25 2.14 -4.65
N GLN A 51 7.58 3.08 -3.98
CA GLN A 51 6.65 3.95 -4.68
C GLN A 51 7.51 4.78 -5.64
N ALA A 52 7.59 4.34 -6.90
CA ALA A 52 7.67 5.29 -7.99
C ALA A 52 6.49 6.22 -7.73
N VAL A 53 6.76 7.51 -7.56
CA VAL A 53 5.71 8.52 -7.59
C VAL A 53 4.82 8.10 -8.75
N VAL A 54 3.58 7.75 -8.45
CA VAL A 54 2.55 7.64 -9.45
C VAL A 54 2.56 9.04 -10.03
N ASN A 55 3.31 9.23 -11.12
CA ASN A 55 3.03 10.33 -12.01
C ASN A 55 1.53 10.21 -12.19
N ALA A 56 0.82 11.28 -11.87
CA ALA A 56 -0.54 11.51 -12.32
C ALA A 56 -0.52 11.59 -13.87
N LEU A 57 -0.17 10.47 -14.49
CA LEU A 57 -0.68 9.98 -15.75
C LEU A 57 -1.73 8.92 -15.29
N ALA A 58 -2.80 9.27 -14.56
CA ALA A 58 -3.89 10.08 -15.10
C ALA A 58 -3.70 10.26 -16.62
N ASP A 59 -3.76 9.13 -17.30
CA ASP A 59 -4.31 8.98 -18.63
C ASP A 59 -5.68 9.68 -18.61
N SER A 60 -5.64 11.03 -18.63
CA SER A 60 -6.71 11.83 -19.18
C SER A 60 -6.71 11.43 -20.64
N LYS A 61 -7.55 10.43 -20.93
CA LYS A 61 -8.10 10.17 -22.26
C LYS A 61 -8.10 11.48 -23.05
N GLU A 62 -7.43 11.45 -24.20
CA GLU A 62 -7.80 12.29 -25.32
C GLU A 62 -9.31 12.12 -25.55
N ASP A 63 -10.06 13.19 -25.33
CA ASP A 63 -11.40 13.38 -25.87
C ASP A 63 -11.61 14.90 -26.01
N GLY A 64 -11.49 15.42 -27.24
CA GLY A 64 -11.80 16.80 -27.59
C GLY A 64 -10.98 17.35 -28.75
#